data_AF-A0AA91KLU3-F1
#
_entry.id   AF-A0AA91KLU3-F1
#
_cell.length_a   1.000
_cell.length_b   1.000
_cell.length_c   1.000
_cell.angle_alpha   90.00
_cell.angle_beta   90.00
_cell.angle_gamma   90.00
#
_symmetry.space_group_name_H-M   'P 1'
#
loop_
_entity.id
_entity.type
_entity.pdbx_description
1 polymer ?
#
loop_
_entity_poly.entity_id
_entity_poly.type
_entity_poly.pdbx_seq_one_letter_code
_entity_poly.pdbx_strand_id
1 'polypeptide(L)'
;MNLWLLSAAALSLLTTGIHVLAGGPDVHDPLLAIDMPPVLKVYVSLLWHATSAVLAVNSAALLWASISRRHRQALAGAVVAQYLAYAGLFIGYGLAYVGTLWQTPQWVVFLLIFALALAGLRSAPLTLSKLAA
;
A
#
# COMPACT_ATOMS: atom_id res chain seq x y z
N MET A 1 6.14 -20.29 -5.30
CA MET A 1 5.74 -19.04 -4.62
C MET A 1 6.84 -18.01 -4.83
N ASN A 2 6.51 -16.73 -5.01
CA ASN A 2 7.49 -15.65 -5.12
C ASN A 2 7.60 -14.95 -3.76
N LEU A 3 8.73 -15.12 -3.07
CA LEU A 3 8.93 -14.63 -1.71
C LEU A 3 8.89 -13.10 -1.64
N TRP A 4 9.42 -12.39 -2.64
CA TRP A 4 9.34 -10.93 -2.69
C TRP A 4 7.89 -10.43 -2.72
N LEU A 5 7.04 -11.04 -3.55
CA LEU A 5 5.62 -10.69 -3.61
C LEU A 5 4.86 -11.12 -2.36
N LEU A 6 5.24 -12.22 -1.72
CA LEU A 6 4.66 -12.65 -0.46
C LEU A 6 5.02 -11.66 0.67
N SER A 7 6.28 -11.23 0.75
CA SER A 7 6.71 -10.18 1.69
C SER A 7 6.00 -8.86 1.42
N ALA A 8 5.85 -8.47 0.16
CA ALA A 8 5.07 -7.30 -0.22
C ALA A 8 3.61 -7.42 0.23
N ALA A 9 2.98 -8.59 0.03
CA ALA A 9 1.61 -8.86 0.46
C ALA A 9 1.45 -8.79 1.99
N ALA A 10 2.39 -9.38 2.73
CA ALA A 10 2.38 -9.36 4.20
C ALA A 10 2.53 -7.94 4.74
N LEU A 11 3.47 -7.16 4.20
CA LEU A 11 3.67 -5.76 4.59
C LEU A 11 2.46 -4.88 4.21
N SER A 12 1.88 -5.10 3.03
CA SER A 12 0.64 -4.47 2.58
C SER A 12 -0.54 -4.75 3.53
N LEU A 13 -0.69 -6.00 3.95
CA LEU A 13 -1.76 -6.41 4.87
C LEU A 13 -1.55 -5.81 6.26
N LEU A 14 -0.31 -5.81 6.76
CA LEU A 14 0.04 -5.13 8.01
C LEU A 14 -0.29 -3.64 7.93
N THR A 15 0.05 -2.98 6.81
CA THR A 15 -0.26 -1.57 6.57
C THR A 15 -1.76 -1.32 6.56
N THR A 16 -2.55 -2.24 5.98
CA THR A 16 -4.02 -2.17 6.00
C THR A 16 -4.55 -2.26 7.43
N GLY A 17 -4.01 -3.18 8.23
CA GLY A 17 -4.36 -3.32 9.65
C GLY A 17 -4.04 -2.06 10.46
N ILE A 18 -2.83 -1.51 10.30
CA ILE A 18 -2.41 -0.26 10.95
C ILE A 18 -3.33 0.90 10.54
N HIS A 19 -3.62 1.03 9.24
CA HIS A 19 -4.51 2.07 8.72
C HIS A 19 -5.87 2.02 9.41
N VAL A 20 -6.51 0.85 9.45
CA VAL A 20 -7.86 0.71 10.03
C VAL A 20 -7.86 0.82 11.55
N LEU A 21 -6.93 0.16 12.23
CA LEU A 21 -6.97 -0.01 13.69
C LEU A 21 -6.29 1.10 14.46
N ALA A 22 -5.15 1.60 13.97
CA ALA A 22 -4.40 2.69 14.62
C ALA A 22 -4.77 4.04 14.01
N GLY A 23 -4.85 4.10 12.67
CA GLY A 23 -5.19 5.35 12.00
C GLY A 23 -6.63 5.82 12.25
N GLY A 24 -7.56 4.92 12.64
CA GLY A 24 -8.92 5.30 13.01
C GLY A 24 -8.94 6.29 14.17
N PRO A 25 -8.48 5.88 15.37
CA PRO A 25 -8.37 6.76 16.53
C PRO A 25 -7.40 7.94 16.34
N ASP A 26 -6.30 7.76 15.59
CA ASP A 26 -5.27 8.79 15.46
C ASP A 26 -5.63 9.87 14.42
N VAL A 27 -6.43 9.55 13.40
CA VAL A 27 -6.68 10.44 12.25
C VAL A 27 -8.17 10.55 11.92
N HIS A 28 -8.87 9.43 11.71
CA HIS A 28 -10.26 9.45 11.24
C HIS A 28 -11.22 10.05 12.27
N ASP A 29 -11.19 9.55 13.50
CA ASP A 29 -12.09 10.01 14.57
C ASP A 29 -11.85 11.49 14.92
N PRO A 30 -10.59 11.98 15.08
CA PRO A 30 -10.33 13.40 15.28
C PRO A 30 -10.83 14.28 14.13
N LEU A 31 -10.69 13.83 12.87
CA LEU A 31 -11.22 14.57 11.71
C LEU A 31 -12.74 14.68 11.74
N LEU A 32 -13.45 13.62 12.16
CA LEU A 32 -14.90 13.65 12.30
C LEU A 32 -15.39 14.50 13.48
N ALA A 33 -14.55 14.69 14.50
CA ALA A 33 -14.85 15.52 15.67
C ALA A 33 -14.81 17.03 15.37
N ILE A 34 -14.16 17.45 14.27
CA ILE A 34 -14.12 18.85 13.85
C ILE A 34 -15.54 19.35 13.54
N ASP A 35 -15.82 20.61 13.90
CA ASP A 35 -17.06 21.30 13.54
C ASP A 35 -17.05 21.63 12.05
N MET A 36 -17.79 20.84 11.26
CA MET A 36 -17.90 20.99 9.81
C MET A 36 -19.27 20.53 9.31
N PRO A 37 -19.72 21.01 8.13
CA PRO A 37 -20.97 20.55 7.53
C PRO A 37 -21.05 19.02 7.42
N PRO A 38 -22.21 18.40 7.68
CA PRO A 38 -22.37 16.93 7.69
C PRO A 38 -21.89 16.24 6.40
N VAL A 39 -22.06 16.88 5.26
CA VAL A 39 -21.62 16.34 3.96
C VAL A 39 -20.09 16.16 3.89
N LEU A 40 -19.31 17.04 4.51
CA LEU A 40 -17.86 16.91 4.53
C LEU A 40 -17.42 15.75 5.42
N LYS A 41 -18.11 15.51 6.55
CA LYS A 41 -17.88 14.34 7.40
C LYS A 41 -18.14 13.03 6.63
N VAL A 42 -19.16 13.00 5.78
CA VAL A 42 -19.41 11.86 4.88
C VAL A 42 -18.25 11.64 3.92
N TYR A 43 -17.72 12.70 3.28
CA TYR A 43 -16.57 12.56 2.40
C TYR A 43 -15.30 12.09 3.13
N VAL A 44 -15.05 12.58 4.34
CA VAL A 44 -13.94 12.09 5.19
C VAL A 44 -14.05 10.58 5.40
N SER A 45 -15.20 10.09 5.84
CA SER A 45 -15.42 8.65 6.04
C SER A 45 -15.38 7.85 4.74
N LEU A 46 -15.91 8.41 3.65
CA LEU A 46 -15.90 7.75 2.35
C LEU A 46 -14.47 7.56 1.84
N LEU A 47 -13.63 8.60 1.90
CA LEU A 47 -12.22 8.53 1.49
C LEU A 47 -11.41 7.61 2.40
N TRP A 48 -11.71 7.61 3.71
CA TRP A 48 -11.13 6.70 4.68
C TRP A 48 -11.38 5.24 4.30
N HIS A 49 -12.65 4.85 4.13
CA HIS A 49 -13.03 3.48 3.80
C HIS A 49 -12.63 3.08 2.38
N ALA A 50 -12.68 3.99 1.41
CA ALA A 50 -12.18 3.75 0.06
C ALA A 50 -10.68 3.40 0.08
N THR A 51 -9.89 4.12 0.87
CA THR A 51 -8.46 3.80 1.07
C THR A 51 -8.29 2.43 1.72
N SER A 52 -9.04 2.13 2.79
CA SER A 52 -9.02 0.80 3.43
C SER A 52 -9.32 -0.33 2.45
N ALA A 53 -10.35 -0.17 1.61
CA ALA A 53 -10.75 -1.16 0.62
C ALA A 53 -9.65 -1.38 -0.43
N VAL A 54 -9.05 -0.29 -0.94
CA VAL A 54 -7.91 -0.37 -1.86
C VAL A 54 -6.73 -1.11 -1.25
N LEU A 55 -6.36 -0.80 0.00
CA LEU A 55 -5.23 -1.45 0.67
C LEU A 55 -5.49 -2.96 0.86
N ALA A 56 -6.72 -3.34 1.22
CA ALA A 56 -7.12 -4.73 1.33
C ALA A 56 -7.08 -5.47 -0.02
N VAL A 57 -7.61 -4.84 -1.08
CA VAL A 57 -7.58 -5.39 -2.46
C VAL A 57 -6.14 -5.56 -2.93
N ASN A 58 -5.26 -4.58 -2.68
CA ASN A 58 -3.86 -4.65 -3.05
C ASN A 58 -3.13 -5.77 -2.30
N SER A 59 -3.44 -5.97 -1.02
CA SER A 59 -2.91 -7.08 -0.22
C SER A 59 -3.29 -8.44 -0.84
N ALA A 60 -4.57 -8.61 -1.19
CA ALA A 60 -5.06 -9.83 -1.85
C ALA A 60 -4.44 -10.03 -3.24
N ALA A 61 -4.30 -8.95 -4.03
CA ALA A 61 -3.70 -8.99 -5.36
C ALA A 61 -2.22 -9.40 -5.31
N LEU A 62 -1.44 -8.86 -4.36
CA LEU A 62 -0.04 -9.25 -4.15
C LEU A 62 0.08 -10.70 -3.67
N LEU A 63 -0.79 -11.12 -2.75
CA LEU A 63 -0.82 -12.51 -2.27
C LEU A 63 -1.10 -13.47 -3.44
N TRP A 64 -2.10 -13.16 -4.26
CA TRP A 64 -2.44 -13.97 -5.44
C TRP A 64 -1.31 -13.98 -6.48
N ALA A 65 -0.67 -12.83 -6.73
CA ALA A 65 0.47 -12.71 -7.63
C ALA A 65 1.69 -13.52 -7.15
N SER A 66 1.83 -13.72 -5.84
CA SER A 66 2.90 -14.53 -5.24
C SER A 66 2.79 -16.01 -5.60
N ILE A 67 1.56 -16.53 -5.75
CA ILE A 67 1.29 -17.94 -6.06
C ILE A 67 1.02 -18.17 -7.56
N SER A 68 0.29 -17.28 -8.23
CA SER A 68 -0.14 -17.45 -9.62
C SER A 68 0.78 -16.73 -10.60
N ARG A 69 1.59 -17.50 -11.35
CA ARG A 69 2.48 -16.93 -12.39
C ARG A 69 1.71 -16.24 -13.52
N ARG A 70 0.55 -16.78 -13.92
CA ARG A 70 -0.27 -16.29 -15.04
C ARG A 70 -0.70 -14.84 -14.88
N HIS A 71 -1.09 -14.44 -13.67
CA HIS A 71 -1.65 -13.10 -13.40
C HIS A 71 -0.65 -12.17 -12.70
N ARG A 72 0.56 -12.64 -12.44
CA ARG A 72 1.55 -11.93 -11.62
C ARG A 72 1.85 -10.53 -12.13
N GLN A 73 2.15 -10.40 -13.42
CA GLN A 73 2.55 -9.11 -13.99
C GLN A 73 1.41 -8.09 -13.90
N ALA A 74 0.19 -8.48 -14.27
CA ALA A 74 -0.97 -7.58 -14.21
C ALA A 74 -1.29 -7.15 -12.77
N LEU A 75 -1.40 -8.11 -11.85
CA LEU A 75 -1.78 -7.83 -10.47
C LEU A 75 -0.71 -7.02 -9.73
N ALA A 76 0.54 -7.50 -9.72
CA ALA A 76 1.60 -6.78 -9.01
C ALA A 76 1.95 -5.45 -9.71
N GLY A 77 1.84 -5.37 -11.04
CA GLY A 77 2.04 -4.12 -11.78
C GLY A 77 1.03 -3.04 -11.41
N ALA A 78 -0.26 -3.39 -11.29
CA ALA A 78 -1.29 -2.46 -10.83
C ALA A 78 -1.00 -1.93 -9.40
N VAL A 79 -0.62 -2.84 -8.48
CA VAL A 79 -0.30 -2.46 -7.09
C VAL A 79 0.96 -1.59 -7.01
N VAL A 80 1.98 -1.89 -7.82
CA VAL A 80 3.21 -1.07 -7.94
C VAL A 80 2.86 0.36 -8.37
N ALA A 81 2.02 0.53 -9.39
CA ALA A 81 1.60 1.85 -9.84
C ALA A 81 0.84 2.61 -8.74
N GLN A 82 -0.07 1.91 -8.03
CA GLN A 82 -0.89 2.54 -7.00
C GLN A 82 -0.10 2.94 -5.76
N TYR A 83 0.85 2.12 -5.29
CA TYR A 83 1.70 2.49 -4.17
C TYR A 83 2.71 3.56 -4.51
N LEU A 84 3.20 3.62 -5.74
CA LEU A 84 3.98 4.77 -6.19
C LEU A 84 3.14 6.05 -6.19
N ALA A 85 1.88 5.98 -6.63
CA ALA A 85 0.96 7.11 -6.58
C ALA A 85 0.68 7.57 -5.14
N TYR A 86 0.41 6.65 -4.20
CA TYR A 86 0.24 6.99 -2.79
C TYR A 86 1.51 7.59 -2.18
N ALA A 87 2.69 7.02 -2.43
CA ALA A 87 3.94 7.62 -1.98
C ALA A 87 4.09 9.06 -2.52
N GLY A 88 3.80 9.27 -3.81
CA GLY A 88 3.81 10.59 -4.43
C GLY A 88 2.84 11.58 -3.79
N LEU A 89 1.62 11.14 -3.43
CA LEU A 89 0.64 11.99 -2.74
C LEU A 89 1.13 12.39 -1.35
N PHE A 90 1.61 11.45 -0.53
CA PHE A 90 2.10 11.76 0.82
C PHE A 90 3.34 12.65 0.81
N ILE A 91 4.24 12.46 -0.17
CA ILE A 91 5.41 13.34 -0.37
C ILE A 91 4.95 14.73 -0.84
N GLY A 92 4.14 14.79 -1.90
CA GLY A 92 3.70 16.03 -2.51
C GLY A 92 2.92 16.91 -1.53
N TYR A 93 1.89 16.34 -0.87
CA TYR A 93 1.10 17.08 0.11
C TYR A 93 1.90 17.40 1.38
N GLY A 94 2.77 16.48 1.84
CA GLY A 94 3.66 16.73 2.97
C GLY A 94 4.59 17.93 2.74
N LEU A 95 5.17 18.03 1.55
CA LEU A 95 6.03 19.17 1.20
C LEU A 95 5.21 20.45 0.94
N ALA A 96 4.12 20.35 0.18
CA ALA A 96 3.39 21.53 -0.28
C ALA A 96 2.54 22.21 0.81
N TYR A 97 1.96 21.45 1.73
CA TYR A 97 1.03 21.98 2.73
C TYR A 97 1.52 21.89 4.17
N VAL A 98 2.44 20.95 4.47
CA VAL A 98 2.98 20.76 5.83
C VAL A 98 4.42 21.28 5.94
N GLY A 99 5.16 21.34 4.82
CA GLY A 99 6.57 21.76 4.80
C GLY A 99 7.55 20.70 5.31
N THR A 100 7.09 19.49 5.60
CA THR A 100 7.93 18.38 6.08
C THR A 100 7.33 17.02 5.74
N LEU A 101 8.19 16.03 5.52
CA LEU A 101 7.81 14.63 5.28
C LEU A 101 7.61 13.81 6.56
N TRP A 102 7.98 14.38 7.72
CA TRP A 102 7.96 13.66 8.99
C TRP A 102 6.57 13.55 9.61
N GLN A 103 5.68 14.48 9.26
CA GLN A 103 4.27 14.44 9.65
C GLN A 103 3.41 13.61 8.70
N THR A 104 3.95 13.24 7.53
CA THR A 104 3.31 12.37 6.54
C THR A 104 4.17 11.13 6.22
N PRO A 105 4.66 10.37 7.21
CA PRO A 105 5.70 9.34 7.01
C PRO A 105 5.24 8.11 6.21
N GLN A 106 3.96 8.01 5.85
CA GLN A 106 3.37 6.86 5.15
C GLN A 106 4.03 6.58 3.80
N TRP A 107 4.64 7.58 3.15
CA TRP A 107 5.39 7.36 1.90
C TRP A 107 6.49 6.31 2.03
N VAL A 108 7.11 6.16 3.21
CA VAL A 108 8.19 5.19 3.45
C VAL A 108 7.69 3.77 3.22
N VAL A 109 6.56 3.40 3.85
CA VAL A 109 6.02 2.04 3.73
C VAL A 109 5.51 1.76 2.33
N PHE A 110 4.90 2.75 1.65
CA PHE A 110 4.47 2.57 0.26
C PHE A 110 5.65 2.35 -0.70
N LEU A 111 6.75 3.10 -0.53
CA LEU A 111 7.97 2.88 -1.32
C LEU A 111 8.63 1.53 -1.02
N LEU A 112 8.59 1.08 0.24
CA LEU A 112 9.10 -0.23 0.62
C LEU A 112 8.30 -1.36 -0.03
N ILE A 113 6.96 -1.30 0.02
CA ILE A 113 6.12 -2.30 -0.65
C ILE A 113 6.30 -2.25 -2.16
N PHE A 114 6.37 -1.06 -2.76
CA PHE A 114 6.69 -0.85 -4.17
C PHE A 114 7.99 -1.56 -4.56
N ALA A 115 9.07 -1.36 -3.78
CA ALA A 115 10.37 -1.96 -4.06
C ALA A 115 10.33 -3.50 -4.00
N LEU A 116 9.68 -4.06 -2.97
CA LEU A 116 9.48 -5.51 -2.85
C LEU A 116 8.67 -6.08 -4.02
N ALA A 117 7.57 -5.42 -4.38
CA ALA A 117 6.73 -5.85 -5.49
C ALA A 117 7.48 -5.80 -6.84
N LEU A 118 8.26 -4.74 -7.07
CA LEU A 118 9.09 -4.58 -8.26
C LEU A 118 10.21 -5.62 -8.34
N ALA A 119 10.86 -5.95 -7.22
CA ALA A 119 11.84 -7.05 -7.14
C ALA A 119 11.18 -8.40 -7.48
N GLY A 120 9.96 -8.63 -6.99
CA GLY A 120 9.17 -9.80 -7.32
C GLY A 120 8.81 -9.92 -8.81
N LEU A 121 8.56 -8.81 -9.48
CA LEU A 121 8.33 -8.76 -10.94
C LEU A 121 9.59 -9.03 -11.76
N ARG A 122 10.75 -8.59 -11.29
CA ARG A 122 12.05 -8.76 -11.96
C ARG A 122 12.72 -10.11 -11.71
N SER A 123 12.32 -10.81 -10.64
CA SER A 123 12.90 -12.10 -10.29
C SER A 123 12.51 -13.18 -11.30
N ALA A 124 13.51 -13.71 -12.02
CA ALA A 124 13.37 -14.93 -12.79
C ALA A 124 13.02 -16.11 -11.84
N PRO A 125 12.34 -17.17 -12.33
CA PRO A 125 12.17 -18.38 -11.55
C PRO A 125 13.55 -18.91 -11.13
N LEU A 126 13.74 -19.23 -9.84
CA LEU A 126 14.90 -20.02 -9.40
C LEU A 126 14.82 -21.38 -10.11
N THR A 127 15.61 -21.56 -11.16
CA THR A 127 15.89 -22.88 -11.72
C THR A 127 16.88 -23.57 -10.80
N LEU A 128 16.43 -24.62 -10.11
CA LEU A 128 17.26 -25.47 -9.23
C LEU A 128 18.46 -26.11 -9.96
N SER A 129 18.53 -26.04 -11.29
CA SER A 129 19.68 -26.51 -12.08
C SER A 129 20.97 -25.70 -11.89
N LYS A 130 20.91 -24.49 -11.30
CA LYS A 130 22.09 -23.66 -11.02
C LYS A 130 22.75 -23.93 -9.67
N LEU A 131 22.20 -24.82 -8.85
CA LEU A 131 22.78 -25.23 -7.56
C LEU A 131 23.43 -26.63 -7.63
N ALA A 132 23.46 -27.25 -8.81
CA ALA A 132 24.01 -28.59 -9.05
C ALA A 132 25.25 -28.59 -9.96
N ALA A 133 25.87 -27.42 -10.18
CA ALA A 133 27.14 -27.24 -10.88
C ALA A 133 28.10 -26.46 -10.00
#